data_AF-A0A439K974-F1
#
_entry.id   AF-A0A439K974-F1
#
_cell.length_a   1.000
_cell.length_b   1.000
_cell.length_c   1.000
_cell.angle_alpha   90.00
_cell.angle_beta   90.00
_cell.angle_gamma   90.00
#
_symmetry.space_group_name_H-M   'P 1'
#
loop_
_entity.id
_entity.type
_entity.pdbx_description
1 polymer ?
#
loop_
_entity_poly.entity_id
_entity_poly.type
_entity_poly.pdbx_seq_one_letter_code
_entity_poly.pdbx_strand_id
1 'polypeptide(L)'
;LVVATHIHLDHVGSLHEFPLRAGPRHSAAYFNSMDDAVTYAHMFHDLDGAVSKLPAPGWKAADYKIPPAPLTRTLDEGDTVDLGDQQFRVLHLPGHSPDSIALFDEADGLFFAGDAIYDAMLIDDLPDSDRSAYRRTMQRLLDLPIRIGHGGHGPSFDAKRMREIANGYLRRTDGIGA
;
A
#
# COMPACT_ATOMS: atom_id res chain seq x y z
N LEU A 1 9.12 -15.11 -1.00
CA LEU A 1 8.38 -14.27 -0.03
C LEU A 1 7.69 -13.18 -0.82
N VAL A 2 6.41 -12.92 -0.58
CA VAL A 2 5.69 -11.74 -1.07
C VAL A 2 5.27 -10.90 0.13
N VAL A 3 5.29 -9.57 0.00
CA VAL A 3 4.88 -8.64 1.05
C VAL A 3 3.73 -7.79 0.51
N ALA A 4 2.56 -7.87 1.15
CA ALA A 4 1.47 -6.92 0.93
C ALA A 4 1.73 -5.65 1.76
N THR A 5 1.57 -4.48 1.17
CA THR A 5 1.76 -3.20 1.87
C THR A 5 0.53 -2.80 2.68
N HIS A 6 -0.66 -3.18 2.23
CA HIS A 6 -1.94 -3.01 2.91
C HIS A 6 -3.01 -3.92 2.28
N ILE A 7 -4.23 -3.89 2.81
CA ILE A 7 -5.31 -4.86 2.50
C ILE A 7 -6.09 -4.59 1.20
N HIS A 8 -5.91 -3.45 0.52
CA HIS A 8 -6.70 -3.12 -0.67
C HIS A 8 -6.43 -4.06 -1.86
N LEU A 9 -7.47 -4.24 -2.70
CA LEU A 9 -7.55 -5.21 -3.80
C LEU A 9 -6.30 -5.22 -4.69
N ASP A 10 -5.79 -4.06 -5.06
CA ASP A 10 -4.69 -3.91 -6.01
C ASP A 10 -3.33 -4.33 -5.43
N HIS A 11 -3.26 -4.53 -4.11
CA HIS A 11 -2.07 -5.03 -3.41
C HIS A 11 -2.21 -6.50 -2.98
N VAL A 12 -3.43 -7.05 -2.93
CA VAL A 12 -3.67 -8.40 -2.38
C VAL A 12 -4.39 -9.38 -3.32
N GLY A 13 -4.87 -8.94 -4.48
CA GLY A 13 -5.75 -9.72 -5.37
C GLY A 13 -5.21 -11.10 -5.76
N SER A 14 -3.89 -11.24 -5.93
CA SER A 14 -3.21 -12.50 -6.25
C SER A 14 -2.34 -13.04 -5.10
N LEU A 15 -2.47 -12.50 -3.89
CA LEU A 15 -1.59 -12.85 -2.77
C LEU A 15 -1.67 -14.35 -2.40
N HIS A 16 -2.83 -14.97 -2.59
CA HIS A 16 -3.09 -16.38 -2.33
C HIS A 16 -2.21 -17.33 -3.16
N GLU A 17 -1.66 -16.90 -4.30
CA GLU A 17 -0.83 -17.72 -5.18
C GLU A 17 0.57 -18.00 -4.58
N PHE A 18 0.99 -17.24 -3.58
CA PHE A 18 2.32 -17.34 -3.01
C PHE A 18 2.31 -18.12 -1.69
N PRO A 19 3.24 -19.06 -1.47
CA PRO A 19 3.28 -19.86 -0.23
C PRO A 19 3.78 -19.08 0.99
N LEU A 20 4.65 -18.08 0.80
CA LEU A 20 5.23 -17.26 1.86
C LEU A 20 4.72 -15.83 1.70
N ARG A 21 3.78 -15.44 2.56
CA ARG A 21 3.08 -14.16 2.53
C ARG A 21 3.37 -13.38 3.81
N ALA A 22 3.88 -12.17 3.67
CA ALA A 22 3.99 -11.21 4.76
C ALA A 22 3.08 -10.00 4.50
N GLY A 23 2.71 -9.31 5.57
CA GLY A 23 1.86 -8.12 5.48
C GLY A 23 1.70 -7.46 6.84
N PRO A 24 0.99 -6.33 6.89
CA PRO A 24 0.83 -5.55 8.11
C PRO A 24 0.11 -6.35 9.22
N ARG A 25 0.66 -6.28 10.44
CA ARG A 25 0.07 -6.88 11.64
C ARG A 25 -1.32 -6.31 11.93
N HIS A 26 -1.52 -5.02 11.64
CA HIS A 26 -2.76 -4.29 11.92
C HIS A 26 -3.99 -4.93 11.27
N SER A 27 -3.90 -5.36 10.02
CA SER A 27 -5.01 -5.95 9.25
C SER A 27 -4.89 -7.47 9.07
N ALA A 28 -3.93 -8.13 9.74
CA ALA A 28 -3.61 -9.55 9.55
C ALA A 28 -4.83 -10.49 9.66
N ALA A 29 -5.82 -10.17 10.50
CA ALA A 29 -7.04 -10.96 10.63
C ALA A 29 -7.89 -10.95 9.35
N TYR A 30 -7.94 -9.81 8.65
CA TYR A 30 -8.73 -9.65 7.42
C TYR A 30 -8.17 -10.45 6.24
N PHE A 31 -6.88 -10.76 6.24
CA PHE A 31 -6.27 -11.65 5.25
C PHE A 31 -6.82 -13.09 5.31
N ASN A 32 -7.47 -13.49 6.42
CA ASN A 32 -8.09 -14.81 6.55
C ASN A 32 -9.41 -14.95 5.78
N SER A 33 -10.11 -13.86 5.50
CA SER A 33 -11.39 -13.86 4.77
C SER A 33 -11.31 -13.13 3.44
N MET A 34 -10.48 -12.08 3.35
CA MET A 34 -10.39 -11.17 2.21
C MET A 34 -11.76 -10.57 1.84
N ASP A 35 -12.54 -10.21 2.86
CA ASP A 35 -13.88 -9.65 2.67
C ASP A 35 -13.88 -8.42 1.76
N ASP A 36 -14.78 -8.39 0.77
CA ASP A 36 -14.86 -7.32 -0.25
C ASP A 36 -14.99 -5.91 0.33
N ALA A 37 -15.62 -5.77 1.50
CA ALA A 37 -15.79 -4.48 2.15
C ALA A 37 -14.47 -3.92 2.68
N VAL A 38 -13.56 -4.81 3.12
CA VAL A 38 -12.26 -4.43 3.68
C VAL A 38 -11.20 -4.27 2.58
N THR A 39 -11.25 -5.12 1.57
CA THR A 39 -10.32 -5.03 0.43
C THR A 39 -10.73 -3.97 -0.60
N TYR A 40 -11.93 -3.39 -0.45
CA TYR A 40 -12.62 -2.55 -1.43
C TYR A 40 -12.81 -3.19 -2.81
N ALA A 41 -12.74 -4.52 -2.91
CA ALA A 41 -12.98 -5.23 -4.17
C ALA A 41 -14.34 -4.89 -4.80
N HIS A 42 -15.36 -4.69 -3.96
CA HIS A 42 -16.72 -4.34 -4.41
C HIS A 42 -16.78 -3.04 -5.23
N MET A 43 -15.86 -2.08 -5.02
CA MET A 43 -15.83 -0.83 -5.78
C MET A 43 -15.48 -1.05 -7.26
N PHE A 44 -14.90 -2.20 -7.60
CA PHE A 44 -14.45 -2.54 -8.95
C PHE A 44 -15.39 -3.50 -9.68
N HIS A 45 -16.45 -3.99 -9.03
CA HIS A 45 -17.37 -4.97 -9.61
C HIS A 45 -18.14 -4.44 -10.81
N ASP A 46 -18.39 -3.13 -10.86
CA ASP A 46 -19.10 -2.45 -11.93
C ASP A 46 -18.21 -1.46 -12.69
N LEU A 47 -16.88 -1.54 -12.51
CA LEU A 47 -15.95 -0.64 -13.18
C LEU A 47 -15.75 -1.07 -14.63
N ASP A 48 -16.25 -0.24 -15.56
CA ASP A 48 -16.07 -0.43 -16.99
C ASP A 48 -14.59 -0.52 -17.36
N GLY A 49 -14.22 -1.56 -18.10
CA GLY A 49 -12.85 -1.78 -18.56
C GLY A 49 -11.87 -2.29 -17.49
N ALA A 50 -12.32 -2.59 -16.27
CA ALA A 50 -11.47 -3.20 -15.24
C ALA A 50 -10.88 -4.56 -15.67
N VAL A 51 -11.58 -5.28 -16.56
CA VAL A 51 -11.15 -6.57 -17.10
C VAL A 51 -10.96 -6.46 -18.61
N SER A 52 -9.69 -6.40 -19.03
CA SER A 52 -9.30 -6.35 -20.45
C SER A 52 -9.44 -7.70 -21.17
N LYS A 53 -9.44 -8.80 -20.42
CA LYS A 53 -9.63 -10.17 -20.92
C LYS A 53 -10.36 -11.00 -19.88
N LEU A 54 -11.49 -11.61 -20.26
CA LEU A 54 -12.26 -12.45 -19.36
C LEU A 54 -11.44 -13.65 -18.87
N PRO A 55 -11.43 -13.96 -17.56
CA PRO A 55 -10.76 -15.13 -17.02
C PRO A 55 -11.30 -16.46 -17.56
N ALA A 56 -12.62 -16.53 -17.78
CA ALA A 56 -13.32 -17.69 -18.32
C ALA A 56 -14.63 -17.26 -19.03
N PRO A 57 -15.18 -18.09 -19.94
CA PRO A 57 -16.51 -17.86 -20.51
C PRO A 57 -17.58 -17.73 -19.41
N GLY A 58 -18.40 -16.68 -19.49
CA GLY A 58 -19.48 -16.45 -18.53
C GLY A 58 -19.05 -15.84 -17.19
N TRP A 59 -17.76 -15.51 -17.02
CA TRP A 59 -17.28 -14.78 -15.85
C TRP A 59 -17.93 -13.39 -15.75
N LYS A 60 -18.26 -12.95 -14.53
CA LYS A 60 -18.82 -11.63 -14.24
C LYS A 60 -18.01 -10.95 -13.15
N ALA A 61 -17.78 -9.65 -13.30
CA ALA A 61 -17.06 -8.86 -12.31
C ALA A 61 -17.79 -8.81 -10.95
N ALA A 62 -19.12 -8.79 -10.95
CA ALA A 62 -19.92 -8.90 -9.73
C ALA A 62 -19.71 -10.20 -8.93
N ASP A 63 -19.23 -11.27 -9.58
CA ASP A 63 -18.95 -12.56 -8.93
C ASP A 63 -17.48 -12.69 -8.49
N TYR A 64 -16.64 -11.67 -8.76
CA TYR A 64 -15.25 -11.68 -8.35
C TYR A 64 -15.13 -11.68 -6.82
N LYS A 65 -14.21 -12.50 -6.32
CA LYS A 65 -13.84 -12.57 -4.92
C LYS A 65 -12.34 -12.77 -4.82
N ILE A 66 -11.70 -12.07 -3.90
CA ILE A 66 -10.30 -12.31 -3.58
C ILE A 66 -10.24 -13.57 -2.70
N PRO A 67 -9.50 -14.62 -3.09
CA PRO A 67 -9.39 -15.81 -2.26
C PRO A 67 -8.69 -15.49 -0.93
N PRO A 68 -9.10 -16.12 0.19
CA PRO A 68 -8.40 -16.03 1.47
C PRO A 68 -6.89 -16.25 1.32
N ALA A 69 -6.10 -15.38 1.92
CA ALA A 69 -4.64 -15.46 1.87
C ALA A 69 -4.01 -15.18 3.24
N PRO A 70 -4.24 -16.03 4.27
CA PRO A 70 -3.68 -15.86 5.60
C PRO A 70 -2.18 -15.55 5.57
N LEU A 71 -1.77 -14.50 6.29
CA LEU A 71 -0.37 -14.13 6.38
C LEU A 71 0.42 -15.23 7.10
N THR A 72 1.54 -15.61 6.49
CA THR A 72 2.52 -16.52 7.13
C THR A 72 3.46 -15.78 8.08
N ARG A 73 3.54 -14.45 7.93
CA ARG A 73 4.32 -13.55 8.76
C ARG A 73 3.61 -12.20 8.87
N THR A 74 3.43 -11.69 10.07
CA THR A 74 2.97 -10.30 10.27
C THR A 74 4.15 -9.36 10.44
N LEU A 75 4.07 -8.16 9.89
CA LEU A 75 5.08 -7.11 9.94
C LEU A 75 4.53 -5.89 10.68
N ASP A 76 5.37 -5.23 11.46
CA ASP A 76 5.07 -4.02 12.20
C ASP A 76 6.23 -3.03 12.09
N GLU A 77 6.04 -1.81 12.58
CA GLU A 77 7.07 -0.76 12.60
C GLU A 77 8.40 -1.30 13.17
N GLY A 78 9.49 -1.09 12.43
CA GLY A 78 10.83 -1.48 12.84
C GLY A 78 11.20 -2.94 12.60
N ASP A 79 10.26 -3.80 12.18
CA ASP A 79 10.61 -5.15 11.73
C ASP A 79 11.52 -5.11 10.49
N THR A 80 12.36 -6.12 10.31
CA THR A 80 13.24 -6.24 9.13
C THR A 80 12.79 -7.39 8.22
N VAL A 81 12.62 -7.11 6.93
CA VAL A 81 12.53 -8.13 5.88
C VAL A 81 13.92 -8.35 5.32
N ASP A 82 14.52 -9.48 5.71
CA ASP A 82 15.87 -9.86 5.31
C ASP A 82 15.82 -10.81 4.10
N LEU A 83 16.45 -10.40 3.00
CA LEU A 83 16.61 -11.19 1.77
C LEU A 83 18.04 -11.71 1.59
N GLY A 84 18.93 -11.50 2.58
CA GLY A 84 20.33 -11.88 2.55
C GLY A 84 21.24 -10.66 2.32
N ASP A 85 21.49 -10.34 1.06
CA ASP A 85 22.32 -9.20 0.66
C ASP A 85 21.59 -7.85 0.77
N GLN A 86 20.26 -7.88 0.88
CA GLN A 86 19.43 -6.70 1.04
C GLN A 86 18.47 -6.83 2.22
N GLN A 87 18.36 -5.76 3.00
CA GLN A 87 17.49 -5.70 4.18
C GLN A 87 16.58 -4.49 4.10
N PHE A 88 15.30 -4.71 4.38
CA PHE A 88 14.30 -3.66 4.38
C PHE A 88 13.72 -3.48 5.77
N ARG A 89 13.86 -2.28 6.33
CA ARG A 89 13.13 -1.86 7.53
C ARG A 89 11.68 -1.58 7.15
N VAL A 90 10.75 -2.14 7.91
CA VAL A 90 9.32 -1.88 7.80
C VAL A 90 9.01 -0.55 8.47
N LEU A 91 8.32 0.34 7.75
CA LEU A 91 7.81 1.60 8.28
C LEU A 91 6.28 1.54 8.26
N HIS A 92 5.62 1.81 9.38
CA HIS A 92 4.17 2.01 9.43
C HIS A 92 3.85 3.45 9.03
N LEU A 93 3.08 3.60 7.96
CA LEU A 93 2.81 4.87 7.29
C LEU A 93 1.29 5.05 7.05
N PRO A 94 0.49 5.18 8.13
CA PRO A 94 -0.96 5.30 8.00
C PRO A 94 -1.35 6.61 7.30
N GLY A 95 -2.48 6.58 6.61
CA GLY A 95 -3.03 7.77 5.95
C GLY A 95 -3.93 7.40 4.79
N HIS A 96 -3.38 6.73 3.77
CA HIS A 96 -4.17 6.14 2.70
C HIS A 96 -5.10 5.05 3.25
N SER A 97 -4.51 4.12 4.02
CA SER A 97 -5.20 3.12 4.83
C SER A 97 -4.57 3.09 6.23
N PRO A 98 -5.24 2.56 7.26
CA PRO A 98 -4.70 2.49 8.61
C PRO A 98 -3.58 1.43 8.75
N ASP A 99 -3.55 0.42 7.87
CA ASP A 99 -2.57 -0.67 7.90
C ASP A 99 -1.38 -0.47 6.95
N SER A 100 -1.33 0.62 6.17
CA SER A 100 -0.24 0.92 5.24
C SER A 100 1.15 0.78 5.86
N ILE A 101 1.96 -0.11 5.31
CA ILE A 101 3.40 -0.23 5.56
C ILE A 101 4.22 0.02 4.30
N ALA A 102 5.47 0.43 4.49
CA ALA A 102 6.47 0.53 3.43
C ALA A 102 7.74 -0.26 3.79
N LEU A 103 8.52 -0.60 2.78
CA LEU A 103 9.81 -1.28 2.92
C LEU A 103 10.93 -0.32 2.55
N PHE A 104 11.84 -0.06 3.49
CA PHE A 104 12.92 0.89 3.31
C PHE A 104 14.29 0.24 3.49
N ASP A 105 15.09 0.29 2.43
CA ASP A 105 16.51 -0.03 2.47
C ASP A 105 17.30 1.24 2.84
N GLU A 106 17.79 1.28 4.07
CA GLU A 106 18.54 2.42 4.61
C GLU A 106 19.95 2.54 4.03
N ALA A 107 20.52 1.47 3.49
CA ALA A 107 21.87 1.48 2.94
C ALA A 107 21.88 2.15 1.55
N ASP A 108 20.94 1.78 0.69
CA ASP A 108 20.88 2.25 -0.70
C ASP A 108 19.84 3.37 -0.95
N GLY A 109 19.03 3.68 0.07
CA GLY A 109 17.94 4.66 -0.01
C GLY A 109 16.80 4.21 -0.94
N LEU A 110 16.60 2.90 -1.10
CA LEU A 110 15.54 2.30 -1.92
C LEU A 110 14.25 2.17 -1.08
N PHE A 111 13.14 2.66 -1.60
CA PHE A 111 11.89 2.76 -0.84
C PHE A 111 10.69 2.22 -1.62
N PHE A 112 10.09 1.12 -1.15
CA PHE A 112 8.83 0.61 -1.68
C PHE A 112 7.69 1.13 -0.81
N ALA A 113 6.98 2.14 -1.30
CA ALA A 113 6.06 2.96 -0.52
C ALA A 113 4.65 2.39 -0.40
N GLY A 114 4.28 1.43 -1.26
CA GLY A 114 2.86 1.16 -1.51
C GLY A 114 2.14 2.46 -1.85
N ASP A 115 0.97 2.66 -1.26
CA ASP A 115 0.16 3.86 -1.50
C ASP A 115 0.37 4.97 -0.46
N ALA A 116 1.42 4.86 0.36
CA ALA A 116 1.81 5.91 1.29
C ALA A 116 2.45 7.13 0.60
N ILE A 117 3.03 6.97 -0.60
CA ILE A 117 3.43 8.08 -1.49
C ILE A 117 3.75 7.54 -2.88
N TYR A 118 3.27 8.23 -3.91
CA TYR A 118 3.51 7.87 -5.30
C TYR A 118 3.34 9.07 -6.25
N ASP A 119 3.92 8.98 -7.45
CA ASP A 119 3.89 10.08 -8.44
C ASP A 119 2.61 10.07 -9.27
N ALA A 120 1.49 10.27 -8.59
CA ALA A 120 0.17 10.51 -9.16
C ALA A 120 -0.73 11.21 -8.12
N MET A 121 -2.04 11.18 -8.34
CA MET A 121 -3.00 11.70 -7.37
C MET A 121 -3.07 10.78 -6.14
N LEU A 122 -2.61 11.28 -4.99
CA LEU A 122 -2.72 10.58 -3.72
C LEU A 122 -4.17 10.50 -3.25
N ILE A 123 -4.66 9.29 -3.06
CA ILE A 123 -6.01 8.96 -2.58
C ILE A 123 -6.04 9.03 -1.05
N ASP A 124 -6.87 9.93 -0.51
CA ASP A 124 -6.98 10.23 0.93
C ASP A 124 -8.44 10.41 1.41
N ASP A 125 -9.38 9.86 0.66
CA ASP A 125 -10.82 10.02 0.82
C ASP A 125 -11.59 8.69 0.79
N LEU A 126 -10.90 7.56 0.93
CA LEU A 126 -11.54 6.26 1.19
C LEU A 126 -12.15 6.25 2.59
N PRO A 127 -13.16 5.40 2.86
CA PRO A 127 -13.83 5.33 4.16
C PRO A 127 -12.90 5.15 5.38
N ASP A 128 -11.73 4.54 5.19
CA ASP A 128 -10.71 4.28 6.20
C ASP A 128 -9.45 5.15 6.05
N SER A 129 -9.42 6.08 5.09
CA SER A 129 -8.36 7.07 4.99
C SER A 129 -8.41 8.06 6.17
N ASP A 130 -7.23 8.47 6.65
CA ASP A 130 -7.08 9.48 7.70
C ASP A 130 -6.09 10.55 7.22
N ARG A 131 -6.61 11.70 6.82
CA ARG A 131 -5.80 12.83 6.34
C ARG A 131 -4.84 13.38 7.39
N SER A 132 -5.21 13.36 8.67
CA SER A 132 -4.32 13.82 9.74
C SER A 132 -3.16 12.84 9.95
N ALA A 133 -3.42 11.53 9.88
CA ALA A 133 -2.36 10.51 9.84
C ALA A 133 -1.49 10.66 8.59
N TYR A 134 -2.11 10.88 7.43
CA TYR A 134 -1.40 11.01 6.16
C TYR A 134 -0.45 12.22 6.17
N ARG A 135 -0.88 13.35 6.74
CA ARG A 135 0.01 14.51 6.95
C ARG A 135 1.21 14.17 7.82
N ARG A 136 1.03 13.42 8.92
CA ARG A 136 2.15 12.96 9.77
C ARG A 136 3.09 12.03 9.00
N THR A 137 2.54 11.12 8.19
CA THR A 137 3.30 10.26 7.27
C THR A 137 4.13 11.11 6.30
N MET A 138 3.55 12.10 5.64
CA MET A 138 4.29 13.00 4.73
C MET A 138 5.41 13.76 5.43
N GLN A 139 5.16 14.26 6.64
CA GLN A 139 6.18 14.96 7.41
C GLN A 139 7.35 14.04 7.75
N ARG A 140 7.05 12.80 8.18
CA ARG A 140 8.06 11.77 8.49
C ARG A 140 8.90 11.42 7.25
N LEU A 141 8.27 11.27 6.08
CA LEU A 141 8.97 10.91 4.84
C LEU A 141 9.99 11.96 4.39
N LEU A 142 9.77 13.24 4.71
CA LEU A 142 10.71 14.32 4.38
C LEU A 142 12.05 14.22 5.13
N ASP A 143 12.06 13.53 6.27
CA ASP A 143 13.23 13.37 7.14
C ASP A 143 14.06 12.11 6.81
N LEU A 144 13.56 11.22 5.94
CA LEU A 144 14.23 9.96 5.60
C LEU A 144 15.21 10.13 4.42
N PRO A 145 16.35 9.42 4.41
CA PRO A 145 17.33 9.48 3.34
C PRO A 145 16.93 8.65 2.10
N ILE A 146 15.67 8.78 1.67
CA ILE A 146 15.16 8.10 0.48
C ILE A 146 15.81 8.72 -0.77
N ARG A 147 16.44 7.87 -1.57
CA ARG A 147 17.08 8.24 -2.85
C ARG A 147 16.14 8.00 -4.02
N ILE A 148 15.48 6.83 -4.04
CA ILE A 148 14.54 6.43 -5.07
C ILE A 148 13.35 5.69 -4.44
N GLY A 149 12.15 6.09 -4.84
CA GLY A 149 10.89 5.53 -4.39
C GLY A 149 10.12 4.82 -5.49
N HIS A 150 9.48 3.72 -5.11
CA HIS A 150 8.54 2.95 -5.90
C HIS A 150 7.19 3.01 -5.19
N GLY A 151 6.28 3.80 -5.75
CA GLY A 151 4.89 3.87 -5.31
C GLY A 151 4.07 2.66 -5.80
N GLY A 152 2.88 2.45 -5.24
CA GLY A 152 1.92 1.49 -5.77
C GLY A 152 1.37 1.88 -7.15
N HIS A 153 1.44 3.17 -7.49
CA HIS A 153 1.04 3.70 -8.79
C HIS A 153 2.07 4.69 -9.36
N GLY A 154 1.91 5.00 -10.64
CA GLY A 154 2.77 5.97 -11.33
C GLY A 154 4.22 5.48 -11.54
N PRO A 155 5.08 6.33 -12.11
CA PRO A 155 6.49 6.01 -12.27
C PRO A 155 7.23 6.02 -10.93
N SER A 156 8.41 5.41 -10.92
CA SER A 156 9.36 5.60 -9.82
C SER A 156 9.84 7.05 -9.76
N PHE A 157 10.16 7.53 -8.57
CA PHE A 157 10.49 8.93 -8.34
C PHE A 157 11.78 9.08 -7.53
N ASP A 158 12.52 10.16 -7.77
CA ASP A 158 13.73 10.47 -7.00
C ASP A 158 13.40 11.28 -5.73
N ALA A 159 14.44 11.53 -4.93
CA ALA A 159 14.33 12.31 -3.69
C ALA A 159 13.80 13.75 -3.89
N LYS A 160 14.00 14.36 -5.06
CA LYS A 160 13.47 15.70 -5.35
C LYS A 160 11.98 15.61 -5.59
N ARG A 161 11.55 14.71 -6.47
CA ARG A 161 10.15 14.50 -6.80
C ARG A 161 9.33 14.02 -5.60
N MET A 162 9.88 13.15 -4.76
CA MET A 162 9.26 12.75 -3.49
C MET A 162 8.94 13.96 -2.60
N ARG A 163 9.91 14.87 -2.42
CA ARG A 163 9.70 16.09 -1.63
C ARG A 163 8.66 17.01 -2.26
N GLU A 164 8.60 17.12 -3.58
CA GLU A 164 7.56 17.90 -4.26
C GLU A 164 6.16 17.34 -3.97
N ILE A 165 5.98 16.02 -4.07
CA ILE A 165 4.71 15.33 -3.80
C ILE A 165 4.31 15.51 -2.33
N ALA A 166 5.21 15.20 -1.39
CA ALA A 166 4.93 15.30 0.05
C ALA A 166 4.59 16.74 0.48
N ASN A 167 5.39 17.73 0.06
CA ASN A 167 5.09 19.13 0.36
C ASN A 167 3.83 19.63 -0.35
N GLY A 168 3.53 19.12 -1.56
CA GLY A 168 2.27 19.39 -2.26
C GLY A 168 1.06 18.89 -1.48
N TYR A 169 1.13 17.67 -0.96
CA TYR A 169 0.10 17.08 -0.09
C TYR A 169 -0.08 17.90 1.20
N LEU A 170 1.02 18.30 1.84
CA LEU A 170 0.94 19.12 3.06
C LEU A 170 0.27 20.46 2.78
N ARG A 171 0.67 21.20 1.73
CA ARG A 171 0.04 22.49 1.40
C ARG A 171 -1.45 22.35 1.07
N ARG A 172 -1.85 21.33 0.31
CA ARG A 172 -3.26 21.15 -0.10
C ARG A 172 -4.18 20.75 1.08
N THR A 173 -3.62 20.18 2.14
CA THR A 173 -4.37 19.70 3.32
C THR A 173 -4.13 20.56 4.55
N ASP A 174 -3.52 21.75 4.41
CA ASP A 174 -3.32 22.66 5.53
C ASP A 174 -4.66 23.07 6.14
N GLY A 175 -4.73 23.07 7.48
CA GLY A 175 -5.94 23.34 8.25
C GLY A 175 -6.86 22.13 8.45
N ILE A 176 -6.57 20.97 7.88
CA ILE A 176 -7.30 19.72 8.15
C ILE A 176 -6.71 19.04 9.39
N GLY A 177 -7.41 19.15 10.53
CA GLY A 177 -7.12 18.40 11.77
C GLY A 177 -6.02 18.97 12.65
N ALA A 178 -6.09 20.28 12.96
CA ALA A 178 -5.52 20.82 14.20
C ALA A 178 -6.46 20.57 15.38
#